data_AF-A0A0J1D536-F1
#
_entry.id   AF-A0A0J1D536-F1
#
_cell.length_a   1.000
_cell.length_b   1.000
_cell.length_c   1.000
_cell.angle_alpha   90.00
_cell.angle_beta   90.00
_cell.angle_gamma   90.00
#
_symmetry.space_group_name_H-M   'P 1'
#
loop_
_entity.id
_entity.type
_entity.pdbx_description
1 polymer ?
#
loop_
_entity_poly.entity_id
_entity_poly.type
_entity_poly.pdbx_seq_one_letter_code
_entity_poly.pdbx_strand_id
1 'polypeptide(L)'
;MGEYSEKAAGKIPVLEEPNPMCAPAVVNMPAYKGPMAKLAAQRGVLLIKQYDYILSLPNWQSMLFDCIHPTAAMYAIKAQREADQISALVKSLK
;
A
#
# COMPACT_ATOMS: atom_id res chain seq x y z
N MET A 1 -15.54 -13.80 -18.55
CA MET A 1 -14.74 -12.93 -17.66
C MET A 1 -13.36 -13.53 -17.59
N GLY A 2 -12.40 -12.98 -18.33
CA GLY A 2 -11.05 -13.54 -18.43
C GLY A 2 -10.34 -13.49 -17.08
N GLU A 3 -9.69 -14.59 -16.73
CA GLU A 3 -8.71 -14.59 -15.66
C GLU A 3 -7.67 -13.52 -15.95
N TYR A 4 -7.34 -12.75 -14.91
CA TYR A 4 -6.34 -11.70 -14.95
C TYR A 4 -5.04 -12.24 -15.55
N SER A 5 -4.55 -11.58 -16.60
CA SER A 5 -3.40 -12.04 -17.40
C SER A 5 -2.16 -12.37 -16.56
N GLU A 6 -1.99 -11.72 -15.40
CA GLU A 6 -0.88 -11.99 -14.48
C GLU A 6 -1.07 -13.30 -13.69
N LYS A 7 -2.29 -13.58 -13.20
CA LYS A 7 -2.59 -14.86 -12.51
C LYS A 7 -2.51 -16.03 -13.49
N ALA A 8 -3.02 -15.83 -14.71
CA ALA A 8 -2.91 -16.80 -15.80
C ALA A 8 -1.43 -17.08 -16.20
N ALA A 9 -0.53 -16.13 -15.94
CA ALA A 9 0.91 -16.28 -16.13
C ALA A 9 1.65 -16.83 -14.88
N GLY A 10 0.92 -17.37 -13.89
CA GLY A 10 1.51 -17.93 -12.66
C GLY A 10 2.03 -16.88 -11.66
N LYS A 11 1.66 -15.60 -11.80
CA LYS A 11 2.04 -14.54 -10.87
C LYS A 11 0.96 -14.34 -9.80
N ILE A 12 1.39 -13.94 -8.60
CA ILE A 12 0.49 -13.56 -7.51
C ILE A 12 0.53 -12.03 -7.37
N PRO A 13 -0.48 -11.30 -7.86
CA PRO A 13 -0.53 -9.86 -7.73
C PRO A 13 -0.76 -9.45 -6.27
N VAL A 14 -0.14 -8.34 -5.88
CA VAL A 14 -0.28 -7.67 -4.59
C VAL A 14 -0.53 -6.19 -4.86
N LEU A 15 -1.43 -5.57 -4.11
CA LEU A 15 -1.70 -4.13 -4.16
C LEU A 15 -1.04 -3.45 -2.96
N GLU A 16 -0.54 -2.22 -3.14
CA GLU A 16 -0.01 -1.40 -2.05
C GLU A 16 -0.71 -0.03 -2.06
N GLU A 17 -1.20 0.41 -0.90
CA GLU A 17 -1.78 1.75 -0.75
C GLU A 17 -0.70 2.85 -0.77
N PRO A 18 -1.06 4.08 -1.19
CA PRO A 18 -0.18 5.24 -1.04
C PRO A 18 0.02 5.64 0.44
N ASN A 19 1.01 6.48 0.72
CA ASN A 19 1.12 7.19 2.00
C ASN A 19 0.11 8.35 2.10
N PRO A 20 -0.22 8.83 3.31
CA PRO A 20 -0.91 10.10 3.49
C PRO A 20 -0.02 11.28 3.06
N MET A 21 -0.66 12.40 2.75
CA MET A 21 -0.01 13.65 2.36
C MET A 21 -0.49 14.80 3.26
N CYS A 22 0.35 15.80 3.51
CA CYS A 22 -0.06 17.05 4.17
C CYS A 22 -0.47 18.15 3.19
N ALA A 23 -0.64 17.81 1.90
CA ALA A 23 -1.12 18.69 0.84
C ALA A 23 -2.50 18.25 0.30
N PRO A 24 -3.60 18.42 1.06
CA PRO A 24 -4.92 17.89 0.71
C PRO A 24 -5.54 18.54 -0.55
N ALA A 25 -5.04 19.71 -0.96
CA ALA A 25 -5.51 20.42 -2.15
C ALA A 25 -5.04 19.80 -3.49
N VAL A 26 -4.04 18.89 -3.45
CA VAL A 26 -3.42 18.33 -4.66
C VAL A 26 -4.13 17.05 -5.12
N VAL A 27 -4.40 16.12 -4.20
CA VAL A 27 -5.13 14.88 -4.49
C VAL A 27 -5.89 14.40 -3.25
N ASN A 28 -7.13 13.95 -3.43
CA ASN A 28 -7.91 13.31 -2.37
C ASN A 28 -7.42 11.86 -2.12
N MET A 29 -6.27 11.70 -1.48
CA MET A 29 -5.72 10.37 -1.12
C MET A 29 -6.68 9.49 -0.31
N PRO A 30 -7.46 10.02 0.66
CA PRO A 30 -8.51 9.24 1.33
C PRO A 30 -9.50 8.56 0.38
N ALA A 31 -9.79 9.15 -0.78
CA ALA A 31 -10.70 8.55 -1.75
C ALA A 31 -10.14 7.30 -2.44
N TYR A 32 -8.82 7.08 -2.42
CA TYR A 32 -8.19 5.94 -3.09
C TYR A 32 -8.16 4.66 -2.23
N LYS A 33 -8.10 4.76 -0.90
CA LYS A 33 -8.02 3.57 -0.02
C LYS A 33 -9.23 2.64 -0.14
N GLY A 34 -10.44 3.22 -0.24
CA GLY A 34 -11.69 2.46 -0.31
C GLY A 34 -11.81 1.59 -1.58
N PRO A 35 -11.67 2.17 -2.78
CA PRO A 35 -11.64 1.42 -4.03
C PRO A 35 -10.55 0.34 -4.07
N MET A 36 -9.35 0.61 -3.54
CA MET A 36 -8.26 -0.40 -3.48
C MET A 36 -8.61 -1.57 -2.57
N ALA A 37 -9.14 -1.31 -1.37
CA ALA A 37 -9.62 -2.36 -0.46
C ALA A 37 -10.74 -3.20 -1.09
N LYS A 38 -11.69 -2.54 -1.76
CA LYS A 38 -12.77 -3.23 -2.48
C LYS A 38 -12.22 -4.11 -3.59
N LEU A 39 -11.30 -3.61 -4.40
CA LEU A 39 -10.69 -4.37 -5.49
C LEU A 39 -9.88 -5.57 -4.95
N ALA A 40 -9.07 -5.37 -3.91
CA ALA A 40 -8.29 -6.42 -3.29
C ALA A 40 -9.18 -7.58 -2.80
N ALA A 41 -10.27 -7.24 -2.11
CA ALA A 41 -11.26 -8.21 -1.65
C ALA A 41 -11.96 -8.92 -2.83
N GLN A 42 -12.40 -8.17 -3.84
CA GLN A 42 -13.06 -8.74 -5.03
C GLN A 42 -12.16 -9.69 -5.83
N ARG A 43 -10.84 -9.50 -5.79
CA ARG A 43 -9.87 -10.29 -6.56
C ARG A 43 -9.14 -11.35 -5.73
N GLY A 44 -9.38 -11.38 -4.42
CA GLY A 44 -8.65 -12.25 -3.50
C GLY A 44 -7.15 -12.05 -3.61
N VAL A 45 -6.70 -10.80 -3.53
CA VAL A 45 -5.28 -10.43 -3.56
C VAL A 45 -4.90 -9.69 -2.28
N LEU A 46 -3.64 -9.81 -1.87
CA LEU A 46 -3.12 -9.08 -0.71
C LEU A 46 -3.17 -7.57 -0.98
N LEU A 47 -3.64 -6.80 0.00
CA LEU A 47 -3.50 -5.34 0.05
C LEU A 47 -2.58 -4.94 1.21
N ILE A 48 -1.45 -4.35 0.88
CA ILE A 48 -0.52 -3.77 1.85
C ILE A 48 -1.04 -2.38 2.22
N LYS A 49 -1.62 -2.28 3.42
CA LYS A 49 -2.20 -1.04 3.93
C LYS A 49 -1.13 -0.11 4.47
N GLN A 50 -0.80 0.94 3.73
CA GLN A 50 0.16 1.97 4.14
C GLN A 50 -0.52 3.20 4.71
N TYR A 51 -1.69 3.59 4.17
CA TYR A 51 -2.28 4.89 4.44
C TYR A 51 -2.65 5.05 5.92
N ASP A 52 -3.54 4.19 6.42
CA ASP A 52 -4.03 4.26 7.79
C ASP A 52 -2.91 3.91 8.81
N TYR A 53 -1.92 3.10 8.41
CA TYR A 53 -0.76 2.79 9.24
C TYR A 53 0.14 4.00 9.44
N ILE A 54 0.55 4.67 8.35
CA ILE A 54 1.41 5.86 8.43
C ILE A 54 0.68 7.00 9.15
N LEU A 55 -0.63 7.16 8.91
CA LEU A 55 -1.45 8.15 9.60
C LEU A 55 -1.47 7.95 11.13
N SER A 56 -1.32 6.71 11.60
CA SER A 56 -1.26 6.37 13.03
C SER A 56 0.10 6.68 13.69
N LEU A 57 1.15 6.94 12.90
CA LEU A 57 2.47 7.22 13.43
C LEU A 57 2.57 8.67 13.92
N PRO A 58 3.19 8.91 15.09
CA PRO A 58 3.44 10.27 15.54
C PRO A 58 4.36 11.00 14.56
N ASN A 59 4.08 12.27 14.31
CA ASN A 59 4.90 13.15 13.46
C ASN A 59 5.14 12.64 12.04
N TRP A 60 4.26 11.80 11.47
CA TRP A 60 4.46 11.27 10.11
C TRP A 60 4.66 12.36 9.05
N GLN A 61 4.07 13.56 9.24
CA GLN A 61 4.23 14.68 8.32
C GLN A 61 5.69 15.15 8.21
N SER A 62 6.49 15.06 9.29
CA SER A 62 7.90 15.45 9.23
C SER A 62 8.75 14.46 8.43
N MET A 63 8.20 13.29 8.13
CA MET A 63 8.82 12.31 7.26
C MET A 63 8.46 12.51 5.79
N LEU A 64 7.87 13.65 5.42
CA LEU A 64 7.66 14.12 4.05
C LEU A 64 8.51 15.38 3.80
N PHE A 65 9.20 15.46 2.66
CA PHE A 65 10.05 16.62 2.38
C PHE A 65 9.32 17.77 1.65
N ASP A 66 8.19 17.48 1.00
CA ASP A 66 7.38 18.45 0.25
C ASP A 66 5.86 18.27 0.48
N CYS A 67 5.50 17.68 1.63
CA CYS A 67 4.14 17.26 1.97
C CYS A 67 3.51 16.17 1.10
N ILE A 68 4.24 15.60 0.14
CA ILE A 68 3.75 14.56 -0.78
C ILE A 68 4.65 13.32 -0.69
N HIS A 69 5.94 13.52 -0.88
CA HIS A 69 6.92 12.46 -1.08
C HIS A 69 7.60 12.04 0.24
N PRO A 70 7.69 10.73 0.52
CA PRO A 70 8.43 10.19 1.64
C PRO A 70 9.91 10.60 1.64
N THR A 71 10.42 10.93 2.82
CA THR A 71 11.86 10.89 3.12
C THR A 71 12.35 9.45 3.18
N ALA A 72 13.67 9.26 3.26
CA ALA A 72 14.27 7.94 3.51
C ALA A 72 13.69 7.23 4.75
N ALA A 73 13.36 7.98 5.81
CA ALA A 73 12.78 7.43 7.03
C ALA A 73 11.41 6.79 6.78
N MET A 74 10.51 7.50 6.08
CA MET A 74 9.20 6.92 5.75
C MET A 74 9.30 5.81 4.71
N TYR A 75 10.23 5.88 3.74
CA TYR A 75 10.47 4.76 2.82
C TYR A 75 10.94 3.50 3.55
N ALA A 76 11.81 3.61 4.56
CA ALA A 76 12.24 2.47 5.36
C ALA A 76 11.06 1.82 6.11
N ILE A 77 10.17 2.63 6.69
CA ILE A 77 8.95 2.15 7.37
C ILE A 77 8.01 1.43 6.39
N LYS A 78 7.77 2.04 5.22
CA LYS A 78 6.95 1.45 4.15
C LYS A 78 7.51 0.11 3.70
N ALA A 79 8.80 0.05 3.42
CA ALA A 79 9.49 -1.13 2.93
C ALA A 79 9.51 -2.26 3.97
N GLN A 80 9.72 -1.96 5.25
CA GLN A 80 9.66 -2.98 6.31
C GLN A 80 8.27 -3.62 6.38
N ARG A 81 7.23 -2.80 6.35
CA ARG A 81 5.84 -3.27 6.36
C ARG A 81 5.51 -4.11 5.13
N GLU A 82 5.98 -3.68 3.96
CA GLU A 82 5.84 -4.44 2.72
C GLU A 82 6.53 -5.80 2.83
N ALA A 83 7.79 -5.83 3.28
CA ALA A 83 8.58 -7.03 3.45
C ALA A 83 7.93 -8.03 4.42
N ASP A 84 7.37 -7.55 5.54
CA ASP A 84 6.67 -8.40 6.52
C ASP A 84 5.46 -9.10 5.90
N GLN A 85 4.63 -8.36 5.15
CA GLN A 85 3.41 -8.87 4.52
C GLN A 85 3.71 -9.81 3.35
N ILE A 86 4.68 -9.45 2.49
CA ILE A 86 5.12 -10.32 1.39
C ILE A 86 5.75 -11.60 1.94
N SER A 87 6.56 -11.52 3.00
CA SER A 87 7.15 -12.70 3.63
C SER A 87 6.09 -13.64 4.19
N ALA A 88 5.02 -13.11 4.79
CA ALA A 88 3.90 -13.92 5.26
C ALA A 88 3.16 -14.60 4.09
N LEU A 89 2.92 -13.88 3.00
CA LEU A 89 2.32 -14.44 1.78
C LEU A 89 3.17 -15.56 1.20
N VAL A 90 4.49 -15.36 1.03
CA VAL A 90 5.39 -16.39 0.50
C VAL A 90 5.39 -17.64 1.37
N LYS A 91 5.37 -17.48 2.70
CA LYS A 91 5.28 -18.61 3.64
C LYS A 91 3.97 -19.39 3.50
N SER A 92 2.87 -18.75 3.11
CA SER A 92 1.58 -19.43 2.94
C SER A 92 1.41 -20.15 1.61
N LEU A 93 2.37 -20.04 0.68
CA LEU A 93 2.37 -20.75 -0.61
C LEU A 93 2.98 -22.16 -0.52
N LYS A 94 3.30 -22.62 0.69
CA LYS A 94 3.87 -23.94 0.96
C LYS A 94 2.79 -24.99 1.15
#